data_AF-A0A6L3FB50-F1
#
_entry.id   AF-A0A6L3FB50-F1
#
_cell.length_a   1.000
_cell.length_b   1.000
_cell.length_c   1.000
_cell.angle_alpha   90.00
_cell.angle_beta   90.00
_cell.angle_gamma   90.00
#
_symmetry.space_group_name_H-M   'P 1'
#
loop_
_entity.id
_entity.type
_entity.pdbx_description
1 polymer ?
#
loop_
_entity_poly.entity_id
_entity_poly.type
_entity_poly.pdbx_seq_one_letter_code
_entity_poly.pdbx_strand_id
1 'polypeptide(L)'
;RDGEDSYHVFPGGRREDGESVLETLERELLEETGWSITNPKFFGFAHFHHLAPKVPDYPYPYPDFFQLCFTAEADQHFPDKQVLEKYVLESFLATIPEAKQLNLDNSQKALLDLIAS
;
A
#
# COMPACT_ATOMS: atom_id res chain seq x y z
N ARG A 1 16.33 2.39 -9.32
CA ARG A 1 15.96 1.98 -10.69
C ARG A 1 15.08 3.11 -11.17
N ASP A 2 15.65 4.04 -11.95
CA ASP A 2 14.93 5.19 -12.48
C ASP A 2 14.54 4.83 -13.92
N GLY A 3 13.23 4.87 -14.24
CA GLY A 3 12.76 4.95 -15.62
C GLY A 3 11.87 3.81 -16.17
N GLU A 4 11.38 2.86 -15.37
CA GLU A 4 10.26 2.01 -15.80
C GLU A 4 9.05 2.32 -14.94
N ASP A 5 7.92 2.59 -15.59
CA ASP A 5 6.61 2.64 -14.93
C ASP A 5 6.36 1.28 -14.30
N SER A 6 6.58 1.19 -12.99
CA SER A 6 6.34 -0.01 -12.19
C SER A 6 5.04 0.14 -11.43
N TYR A 7 4.22 -0.89 -11.47
CA TYR A 7 2.98 -0.91 -10.69
C TYR A 7 3.24 -1.45 -9.29
N HIS A 8 2.36 -1.11 -8.35
CA HIS A 8 2.28 -1.81 -7.09
C HIS A 8 0.83 -2.05 -6.68
N VAL A 9 0.59 -3.14 -5.95
CA VAL A 9 -0.76 -3.60 -5.54
C VAL A 9 -1.18 -3.09 -4.17
N PHE A 10 -0.27 -2.45 -3.44
CA PHE A 10 -0.48 -1.97 -2.08
C PHE A 10 -0.52 -0.44 -2.04
N PRO A 11 -1.69 0.18 -2.20
CA PRO A 11 -1.85 1.54 -1.71
C PRO A 11 -1.71 1.55 -0.18
N GLY A 12 -1.14 2.61 0.37
CA GLY A 12 -0.93 2.77 1.79
C GLY A 12 0.38 3.46 2.16
N GLY A 13 0.39 4.04 3.36
CA GLY A 13 1.53 4.80 3.85
C GLY A 13 1.80 4.62 5.33
N ARG A 14 2.39 5.65 5.91
CA ARG A 14 2.86 5.62 7.30
C ARG A 14 1.77 6.14 8.22
N ARG A 15 1.67 5.51 9.39
CA ARG A 15 0.83 6.02 10.47
C ARG A 15 1.36 7.35 10.98
N GLU A 16 0.50 8.34 11.06
CA GLU A 16 0.81 9.64 11.65
C GLU A 16 0.59 9.64 13.17
N ASP A 17 1.10 10.67 13.85
CA ASP A 17 0.99 10.79 15.31
C ASP A 17 -0.47 10.94 15.75
N GLY A 18 -0.93 10.01 16.58
CA GLY A 18 -2.28 9.98 17.11
C GLY A 18 -3.27 9.13 16.32
N GLU A 19 -2.90 8.67 15.12
CA GLU A 19 -3.75 7.77 14.33
C GLU A 19 -3.73 6.34 14.89
N SER A 20 -4.88 5.68 14.86
CA SER A 20 -5.00 4.23 14.90
C SER A 20 -4.62 3.61 13.55
N VAL A 21 -4.37 2.31 13.53
CA VAL A 21 -4.05 1.58 12.28
C VAL A 21 -5.17 1.70 11.24
N LEU A 22 -6.44 1.68 11.68
CA LEU A 22 -7.58 1.76 10.77
C LEU A 22 -7.77 3.19 10.24
N GLU A 23 -7.55 4.21 11.07
CA GLU A 23 -7.60 5.61 10.61
C GLU A 23 -6.52 5.87 9.55
N THR A 24 -5.30 5.35 9.75
CA THR A 24 -4.25 5.41 8.72
C THR A 24 -4.65 4.68 7.44
N LEU A 25 -5.19 3.46 7.55
CA LEU A 25 -5.63 2.71 6.37
C LEU A 25 -6.69 3.48 5.57
N GLU A 26 -7.70 4.03 6.25
CA GLU A 26 -8.78 4.78 5.62
C GLU A 26 -8.28 6.08 4.97
N ARG A 27 -7.41 6.83 5.67
CA ARG A 27 -6.82 8.07 5.13
C ARG A 27 -5.95 7.78 3.90
N GLU A 28 -4.98 6.87 4.03
CA GLU A 28 -4.01 6.59 2.96
C GLU A 28 -4.70 6.06 1.70
N LEU A 29 -5.70 5.16 1.84
CA LEU A 29 -6.43 4.69 0.67
C LEU A 29 -7.24 5.81 0.00
N LEU A 30 -7.87 6.67 0.79
CA LEU A 30 -8.62 7.80 0.26
C LEU A 30 -7.69 8.78 -0.47
N GLU A 31 -6.53 9.09 0.10
CA GLU A 31 -5.54 9.99 -0.49
C GLU A 31 -4.92 9.41 -1.75
N GLU A 32 -4.45 8.16 -1.73
CA GLU A 32 -3.75 7.60 -2.90
C GLU A 32 -4.70 7.20 -4.04
N THR A 33 -5.92 6.78 -3.72
CA THR A 33 -6.84 6.17 -4.71
C THR A 33 -8.12 6.94 -4.95
N GLY A 34 -8.47 7.88 -4.07
CA GLY A 34 -9.78 8.54 -4.07
C GLY A 34 -10.91 7.66 -3.53
N TRP A 35 -10.70 6.38 -3.21
CA TRP A 35 -11.76 5.50 -2.70
C TRP A 35 -11.79 5.45 -1.18
N SER A 36 -12.98 5.62 -0.63
CA SER A 36 -13.28 5.15 0.73
C SER A 36 -13.45 3.63 0.75
N ILE A 37 -13.31 3.05 1.94
CA ILE A 37 -13.43 1.61 2.14
C ILE A 37 -14.43 1.23 3.21
N THR A 38 -14.92 0.00 3.12
CA THR A 38 -15.73 -0.66 4.14
C THR A 38 -15.19 -2.06 4.45
N ASN A 39 -15.63 -2.62 5.57
CA ASN A 39 -15.29 -3.98 6.01
C ASN A 39 -13.78 -4.29 6.05
N PRO A 40 -12.92 -3.42 6.62
CA PRO A 40 -11.49 -3.71 6.69
C PRO A 40 -11.23 -4.96 7.54
N LYS A 41 -10.50 -5.92 6.98
CA LYS A 41 -10.11 -7.17 7.64
C LYS A 41 -8.61 -7.31 7.62
N PHE A 42 -8.02 -7.50 8.79
CA PHE A 42 -6.60 -7.80 8.89
C PHE A 42 -6.31 -9.11 8.16
N PHE A 43 -5.40 -9.06 7.20
CA PHE A 43 -5.02 -10.18 6.35
C PHE A 43 -3.67 -10.77 6.78
N GLY A 44 -2.73 -9.91 7.16
CA GLY A 44 -1.39 -10.33 7.56
C GLY A 44 -0.43 -9.15 7.63
N PHE A 45 0.86 -9.43 7.62
CA PHE A 45 1.88 -8.39 7.59
C PHE A 45 3.10 -8.83 6.77
N ALA A 46 3.75 -7.87 6.15
CA ALA A 46 5.11 -8.03 5.64
C ALA A 46 6.10 -7.50 6.68
N HIS A 47 7.09 -8.31 7.04
CA HIS A 47 8.20 -7.93 7.91
C HIS A 47 9.42 -7.60 7.04
N PHE A 48 9.91 -6.37 7.19
CA PHE A 48 11.07 -5.87 6.48
C PHE A 48 12.22 -5.67 7.45
N HIS A 49 13.42 -6.07 7.01
CA HIS A 49 14.66 -5.89 7.75
C HIS A 49 15.65 -5.09 6.91
N HIS A 50 16.10 -3.95 7.43
CA HIS A 50 17.12 -3.12 6.79
C HIS A 50 18.50 -3.77 6.91
N LEU A 51 19.08 -4.14 5.76
CA LEU A 51 20.42 -4.73 5.69
C LEU A 51 21.55 -3.69 5.73
N ALA A 52 21.26 -2.44 5.36
CA ALA A 52 22.22 -1.35 5.41
C ALA A 52 22.26 -0.73 6.82
N PRO A 53 23.41 -0.21 7.29
CA PRO A 53 23.53 0.45 8.59
C PRO A 53 22.53 1.59 8.77
N LYS A 54 22.09 1.83 10.02
CA LYS A 54 21.22 2.97 10.36
C LYS A 54 21.94 4.28 10.04
N VAL A 55 21.34 5.11 9.19
CA VAL A 55 21.83 6.47 8.93
C VAL A 55 21.51 7.38 10.13
N PRO A 56 22.34 8.40 10.44
CA PRO A 56 22.04 9.38 11.46
C PRO A 56 20.66 10.02 11.25
N ASP A 57 19.97 10.30 12.35
CA ASP A 57 18.66 10.96 12.38
C ASP A 57 17.52 10.22 11.65
N TYR A 58 17.68 8.92 11.37
CA TYR A 58 16.59 8.10 10.83
C TYR A 58 15.44 7.98 11.83
N PRO A 59 14.24 8.54 11.53
CA PRO A 59 13.19 8.75 12.52
C PRO A 59 12.35 7.48 12.78
N TYR A 60 12.55 6.43 11.99
CA TYR A 60 11.72 5.23 12.04
C TYR A 60 12.38 4.07 12.81
N PRO A 61 11.57 3.09 13.27
CA PRO A 61 12.10 1.84 13.83
C PRO A 61 13.15 1.20 12.93
N TYR A 62 14.19 0.63 13.54
CA TYR A 62 15.32 0.02 12.85
C TYR A 62 15.90 -1.11 13.72
N PRO A 63 16.34 -2.24 13.14
CA PRO A 63 16.41 -2.52 11.70
C PRO A 63 15.09 -3.00 11.09
N ASP A 64 14.11 -3.30 11.93
CA ASP A 64 12.86 -3.94 11.50
C ASP A 64 11.69 -2.96 11.44
N PHE A 65 10.85 -3.13 10.42
CA PHE A 65 9.52 -2.54 10.37
C PHE A 65 8.50 -3.52 9.80
N PHE A 66 7.22 -3.27 10.09
CA PHE A 66 6.12 -4.10 9.66
C PHE A 66 5.15 -3.26 8.83
N GLN A 67 4.76 -3.78 7.66
CA GLN A 67 3.62 -3.28 6.90
C GLN A 67 2.43 -4.18 7.20
N LEU A 68 1.41 -3.64 7.85
CA LEU A 68 0.17 -4.37 8.09
C LEU A 68 -0.68 -4.36 6.83
N CYS A 69 -1.13 -5.53 6.40
CA CYS A 69 -1.92 -5.72 5.20
C CYS A 69 -3.37 -6.02 5.57
N PHE A 70 -4.29 -5.34 4.91
CA PHE A 70 -5.72 -5.51 5.08
C PHE A 70 -6.37 -5.84 3.74
N THR A 71 -7.48 -6.57 3.78
CA THR A 71 -8.46 -6.58 2.69
C THR A 71 -9.62 -5.66 3.07
N ALA A 72 -10.23 -5.01 2.08
CA ALA A 72 -11.39 -4.15 2.27
C ALA A 72 -12.20 -4.09 0.97
N GLU A 73 -13.42 -3.58 1.07
CA GLU A 73 -14.30 -3.33 -0.08
C GLU A 73 -14.29 -1.84 -0.40
N ALA A 74 -14.04 -1.48 -1.66
CA ALA A 74 -14.19 -0.09 -2.11
C ALA A 74 -15.67 0.33 -2.03
N ASP A 75 -15.93 1.51 -1.48
CA ASP A 75 -17.28 2.03 -1.26
C ASP A 75 -17.57 3.22 -2.16
N GLN A 76 -17.35 4.45 -1.67
CA GLN A 76 -17.57 5.67 -2.43
C GLN A 76 -16.25 6.24 -2.98
N HIS A 77 -16.30 6.71 -4.23
CA HIS A 77 -15.19 7.40 -4.90
C HIS A 77 -15.29 8.93 -4.77
N PHE A 78 -14.20 9.54 -4.32
CA PHE A 78 -14.01 10.97 -4.10
C PHE A 78 -12.76 11.45 -4.87
N PRO A 79 -12.85 11.72 -6.17
CA PRO A 79 -11.68 12.09 -6.98
C PRO A 79 -10.99 13.36 -6.47
N ASP A 80 -11.74 14.31 -5.91
CA ASP A 80 -11.19 15.55 -5.34
C ASP A 80 -10.39 15.33 -4.03
N LYS A 81 -10.47 14.12 -3.46
CA LYS A 81 -9.68 13.72 -2.28
C LYS A 81 -8.41 12.98 -2.67
N GLN A 82 -8.26 12.58 -3.93
CA GLN A 82 -7.05 11.93 -4.39
C GLN A 82 -5.90 12.93 -4.42
N VAL A 83 -4.85 12.61 -3.69
CA VAL A 83 -3.59 13.33 -3.63
C VAL A 83 -2.53 12.46 -4.29
N LEU A 84 -2.29 12.70 -5.57
CA LEU A 84 -1.21 12.04 -6.28
C LEU A 84 0.13 12.55 -5.74
N GLU A 85 0.78 11.73 -4.91
CA GLU A 85 2.12 12.01 -4.42
C GLU A 85 3.15 12.05 -5.56
N LYS A 86 4.36 12.54 -5.27
CA LYS A 86 5.44 12.74 -6.24
C LYS A 86 5.79 11.51 -7.12
N TYR A 87 5.44 10.31 -6.67
CA TYR A 87 5.78 9.04 -7.33
C TYR A 87 4.57 8.18 -7.73
N VAL A 88 3.34 8.58 -7.39
CA VAL A 88 2.11 7.87 -7.79
C VAL A 88 1.47 8.67 -8.92
N LEU A 89 1.50 8.12 -10.14
CA LEU A 89 0.97 8.80 -11.33
C LEU A 89 -0.53 8.60 -11.49
N GLU A 90 -1.04 7.42 -11.13
CA GLU A 90 -2.44 7.05 -11.22
C GLU A 90 -2.75 5.86 -10.31
N SER A 91 -4.04 5.62 -10.09
CA SER A 91 -4.56 4.42 -9.42
C SER A 91 -5.80 3.93 -10.17
N PHE A 92 -5.98 2.62 -10.26
CA PHE A 92 -7.18 2.02 -10.85
C PHE A 92 -7.52 0.69 -10.18
N LEU A 93 -8.78 0.30 -10.30
CA LEU A 93 -9.24 -1.03 -9.92
C LEU A 93 -8.92 -2.01 -11.05
N ALA A 94 -8.38 -3.18 -10.69
CA ALA A 94 -8.10 -4.26 -11.61
C ALA A 94 -8.56 -5.60 -11.01
N THR A 95 -8.99 -6.52 -11.87
CA THR A 95 -9.15 -7.91 -11.47
C THR A 95 -7.78 -8.55 -11.20
N ILE A 96 -7.75 -9.63 -10.41
CA ILE A 96 -6.51 -10.36 -10.13
C ILE A 96 -5.80 -10.83 -11.43
N PRO A 97 -6.51 -11.38 -12.44
CA PRO A 97 -5.88 -11.73 -13.71
C PRO A 97 -5.27 -10.53 -14.45
N GLU A 98 -5.92 -9.38 -14.45
CA GLU A 98 -5.39 -8.15 -15.07
C GLU A 98 -4.15 -7.64 -14.32
N ALA A 99 -4.23 -7.56 -12.98
CA ALA A 99 -3.12 -7.13 -12.14
C ALA A 99 -1.86 -7.99 -12.34
N LYS A 100 -2.03 -9.30 -12.53
CA LYS A 100 -0.90 -10.23 -12.81
C LYS A 100 -0.18 -9.98 -14.13
N GLN A 101 -0.80 -9.28 -15.09
CA GLN A 101 -0.17 -8.89 -16.35
C GLN A 101 0.66 -7.61 -16.23
N LEU A 102 0.53 -6.86 -15.13
CA LEU A 102 1.29 -5.65 -14.89
C LEU A 102 2.75 -5.96 -14.53
N ASN A 103 3.61 -4.94 -14.69
CA ASN A 103 5.02 -5.00 -14.28
C ASN A 103 5.14 -4.95 -12.75
N LEU A 104 4.81 -6.06 -12.08
CA LEU A 104 4.91 -6.28 -10.64
C LEU A 104 6.11 -7.17 -10.32
N ASP A 105 6.74 -6.92 -9.18
CA ASP A 105 7.74 -7.84 -8.62
C ASP A 105 7.11 -9.18 -8.16
N ASN A 106 7.96 -10.17 -7.90
CA ASN A 106 7.52 -11.52 -7.53
C ASN A 106 6.78 -11.56 -6.19
N SER A 107 7.09 -10.67 -5.25
CA SER A 107 6.43 -10.65 -3.94
C SER A 107 4.99 -10.17 -4.05
N GLN A 108 4.74 -9.18 -4.90
CA GLN A 108 3.41 -8.66 -5.18
C GLN A 108 2.55 -9.66 -5.98
N LYS A 109 3.16 -10.40 -6.92
CA LYS A 109 2.46 -11.50 -7.60
C LYS A 109 2.06 -12.62 -6.64
N ALA A 110 2.95 -13.00 -5.71
CA ALA A 110 2.65 -14.01 -4.70
C ALA A 110 1.53 -13.57 -3.74
N LEU A 111 1.44 -12.27 -3.43
CA LEU A 111 0.32 -11.74 -2.67
C LEU A 111 -1.01 -11.91 -3.41
N LEU A 112 -1.05 -11.57 -4.71
CA LEU A 112 -2.26 -11.74 -5.52
C LEU A 112 -2.71 -13.21 -5.56
N ASP A 113 -1.78 -14.16 -5.51
CA ASP A 113 -2.11 -15.59 -5.38
C ASP A 113 -2.72 -15.91 -4.01
N LEU A 114 -2.19 -15.33 -2.92
CA LEU A 114 -2.68 -15.56 -1.56
C LEU A 114 -4.08 -14.94 -1.30
N ILE A 115 -4.40 -13.81 -1.95
CA ILE A 115 -5.73 -13.20 -1.85
C ILE A 115 -6.77 -13.98 -2.67
N ALA A 116 -6.33 -14.66 -3.73
CA ALA A 116 -7.20 -15.43 -4.62
C ALA A 116 -7.54 -16.85 -4.11
N SER A 117 -6.86 -17.33 -3.05
CA SER A 117 -7.03 -18.67 -2.47
C SER A 117 -8.13 -18.73 -1.43
#